data_AF-A0A6A3GF15-F1
#
_entry.id   AF-A0A6A3GF15-F1
#
_cell.length_a   1.000
_cell.length_b   1.000
_cell.length_c   1.000
_cell.angle_alpha   90.00
_cell.angle_beta   90.00
_cell.angle_gamma   90.00
#
_symmetry.space_group_name_H-M   'P 1'
#
loop_
_entity.id
_entity.type
_entity.pdbx_description
1 polymer ?
#
loop_
_entity_poly.entity_id
_entity_poly.type
_entity_poly.pdbx_seq_one_letter_code
_entity_poly.pdbx_strand_id
1 'polypeptide(L)'
;ADGCERQVASKGLCCGHGGGARCKIKDCEKRAQSNGLCCGHGGGTRCEFDACVRQVASKGLCCGHGGGAPCKVRGCGKWAQSMDLCFRHGGGTRCKLEDCDSQVLSKGLCYLHGSSKRSKVKGCEKRAKSNDLCYLHGGSKRCKADGCERQVASKGLCYGHESSARCKFEDC
;
A
#
# COMPACT_ATOMS: atom_id res chain seq x y z
N ALA A 1 34.18 -8.88 9.94
CA ALA A 1 32.93 -9.52 10.39
C ALA A 1 33.34 -10.66 11.31
N ASP A 2 33.67 -10.31 12.54
CA ASP A 2 34.18 -11.26 13.54
C ASP A 2 32.99 -11.67 14.42
N GLY A 3 32.74 -12.98 14.55
CA GLY A 3 31.62 -13.51 15.37
C GLY A 3 30.29 -13.80 14.66
N CYS A 4 30.25 -13.99 13.34
CA CYS A 4 29.03 -14.47 12.68
C CYS A 4 28.96 -16.01 12.66
N GLU A 5 28.03 -16.59 13.42
CA GLU A 5 27.81 -18.05 13.50
C GLU A 5 27.06 -18.65 12.29
N ARG A 6 26.65 -17.81 11.32
CA ARG A 6 25.90 -18.28 10.14
C ARG A 6 26.84 -18.98 9.17
N GLN A 7 26.38 -20.08 8.57
CA GLN A 7 27.13 -20.83 7.58
C GLN A 7 27.60 -19.94 6.41
N VAL A 8 28.85 -20.17 6.00
CA VAL A 8 29.46 -19.53 4.85
C VAL A 8 28.70 -19.95 3.59
N ALA A 9 28.26 -18.96 2.81
CA ALA A 9 27.60 -19.19 1.53
C ALA A 9 28.62 -19.17 0.37
N SER A 10 29.53 -18.19 0.35
CA SER A 10 30.64 -18.11 -0.62
C SER A 10 31.67 -17.08 -0.17
N LYS A 11 32.90 -17.17 -0.67
CA LYS A 11 33.97 -16.16 -0.40
C LYS A 11 34.24 -15.96 1.11
N GLY A 12 34.05 -17.01 1.92
CA GLY A 12 34.21 -16.91 3.39
C GLY A 12 33.12 -16.11 4.10
N LEU A 13 32.06 -15.67 3.41
CA LEU A 13 31.00 -14.82 3.97
C LEU A 13 29.65 -15.55 3.95
N CYS A 14 28.83 -15.31 4.97
CA CYS A 14 27.44 -15.79 5.02
C CYS A 14 26.52 -14.94 4.13
N CYS A 15 25.30 -15.42 3.86
CA CYS A 15 24.34 -14.73 2.99
C CYS A 15 24.00 -13.30 3.43
N GLY A 16 23.99 -13.03 4.74
CA GLY A 16 23.74 -11.70 5.30
C GLY A 16 24.94 -10.75 5.23
N HIS A 17 26.15 -11.29 5.10
CA HIS A 17 27.39 -10.51 4.97
C HIS A 17 27.93 -10.52 3.55
N GLY A 18 27.05 -10.75 2.57
CA GLY A 18 27.39 -10.63 1.16
C GLY A 18 27.93 -11.89 0.49
N GLY A 19 27.86 -13.04 1.17
CA GLY A 19 28.00 -14.34 0.56
C GLY A 19 26.82 -14.71 -0.34
N GLY A 20 27.09 -15.50 -1.38
CA GLY A 20 26.16 -15.86 -2.44
C GLY A 20 26.35 -15.02 -3.72
N ALA A 21 25.79 -15.53 -4.82
CA ALA A 21 25.82 -14.86 -6.11
C ALA A 21 25.07 -13.51 -6.08
N ARG A 22 25.63 -12.51 -6.76
CA ARG A 22 25.01 -11.19 -6.95
C ARG A 22 24.26 -11.14 -8.27
N CYS A 23 23.34 -10.20 -8.37
CA CYS A 23 22.60 -9.94 -9.59
C CYS A 23 23.56 -9.58 -10.74
N LYS A 24 23.36 -10.18 -11.91
CA LYS A 24 24.16 -9.95 -13.13
C LYS A 24 23.95 -8.55 -13.73
N ILE A 25 22.84 -7.89 -13.40
CA ILE A 25 22.57 -6.51 -13.82
C ILE A 25 23.61 -5.57 -13.22
N LYS A 26 24.22 -4.74 -14.07
CA LYS A 26 25.20 -3.72 -13.69
C LYS A 26 24.63 -2.82 -12.59
N ASP A 27 25.47 -2.47 -11.62
CA ASP A 27 25.09 -1.60 -10.48
C ASP A 27 24.00 -2.18 -9.56
N CYS A 28 23.74 -3.50 -9.63
CA CYS A 28 22.80 -4.17 -8.73
C CYS A 28 23.50 -5.03 -7.69
N GLU A 29 23.58 -4.54 -6.46
CA GLU A 29 24.19 -5.28 -5.34
C GLU A 29 23.24 -6.31 -4.70
N LYS A 30 21.99 -6.42 -5.18
CA LYS A 30 21.03 -7.38 -4.62
C LYS A 30 21.50 -8.82 -4.89
N ARG A 31 21.24 -9.70 -3.93
CA ARG A 31 21.50 -11.14 -4.05
C ARG A 31 20.69 -11.72 -5.22
N ALA A 32 21.33 -12.55 -6.04
CA ALA A 32 20.64 -13.32 -7.06
C ALA A 32 19.80 -14.43 -6.40
N GLN A 33 18.55 -14.59 -6.87
CA GLN A 33 17.68 -15.69 -6.47
C GLN A 33 17.80 -16.87 -7.45
N SER A 34 17.57 -16.62 -8.74
CA SER A 34 17.68 -17.62 -9.80
C SER A 34 18.22 -16.97 -11.08
N ASN A 35 18.81 -17.76 -11.97
CA ASN A 35 19.41 -17.30 -13.24
C ASN A 35 20.48 -16.20 -13.11
N GLY A 36 21.00 -15.99 -11.89
CA GLY A 36 21.91 -14.88 -11.59
C GLY A 36 21.21 -13.53 -11.48
N LEU A 37 19.89 -13.45 -11.32
CA LEU A 37 19.12 -12.21 -11.23
C LEU A 37 18.45 -12.09 -9.85
N CYS A 38 18.29 -10.87 -9.35
CA CYS A 38 17.54 -10.61 -8.12
C CYS A 38 16.03 -10.54 -8.38
N CYS A 39 15.20 -10.57 -7.33
CA CYS A 39 13.73 -10.54 -7.45
C CYS A 39 13.19 -9.39 -8.32
N GLY A 40 13.81 -8.21 -8.23
CA GLY A 40 13.45 -7.02 -9.01
C GLY A 40 13.89 -7.07 -10.48
N HIS A 41 14.88 -7.89 -10.81
CA HIS A 41 15.44 -8.02 -12.16
C HIS A 41 15.11 -9.36 -12.84
N GLY A 42 14.02 -10.02 -12.44
CA GLY A 42 13.60 -11.28 -13.07
C GLY A 42 14.01 -12.55 -12.32
N GLY A 43 14.74 -12.45 -11.22
CA GLY A 43 15.04 -13.58 -10.33
C GLY A 43 13.80 -14.12 -9.63
N GLY A 44 13.81 -15.42 -9.35
CA GLY A 44 12.70 -16.18 -8.78
C GLY A 44 11.64 -16.61 -9.80
N THR A 45 10.82 -17.59 -9.44
CA THR A 45 9.75 -18.13 -10.29
C THR A 45 8.59 -17.13 -10.41
N ARG A 46 8.04 -17.00 -11.62
CA ARG A 46 6.88 -16.15 -11.92
C ARG A 46 5.59 -16.94 -11.85
N CYS A 47 4.52 -16.24 -11.51
CA CYS A 47 3.18 -16.81 -11.47
C CYS A 47 2.85 -17.41 -12.84
N GLU A 48 2.30 -18.64 -12.84
CA GLU A 48 1.91 -19.38 -14.05
C GLU A 48 0.71 -18.76 -14.76
N PHE A 49 -0.08 -17.95 -14.05
CA PHE A 49 -1.20 -17.21 -14.61
C PHE A 49 -0.75 -16.26 -15.73
N ASP A 50 -1.53 -16.23 -16.81
CA ASP A 50 -1.22 -15.49 -18.03
C ASP A 50 -0.85 -14.02 -17.78
N ALA A 51 0.24 -13.58 -18.42
CA ALA A 51 0.82 -12.25 -18.29
C ALA A 51 1.13 -11.75 -16.85
N CYS A 52 1.18 -12.64 -15.85
CA CYS A 52 1.43 -12.24 -14.47
C CYS A 52 2.92 -12.08 -14.16
N VAL A 53 3.36 -10.83 -13.93
CA VAL A 53 4.76 -10.53 -13.57
C VAL A 53 5.08 -10.76 -12.09
N ARG A 54 4.08 -11.13 -11.26
CA ARG A 54 4.27 -11.34 -9.83
C ARG A 54 5.03 -12.64 -9.57
N GLN A 55 5.79 -12.68 -8.47
CA GLN A 55 6.49 -13.88 -8.04
C GLN A 55 5.50 -14.93 -7.51
N VAL A 56 5.86 -16.20 -7.67
CA VAL A 56 5.14 -17.31 -7.05
C VAL A 56 5.21 -17.19 -5.54
N ALA A 57 4.05 -17.33 -4.90
CA ALA A 57 3.94 -17.50 -3.46
C ALA A 57 3.92 -19.01 -3.12
N SER A 58 3.05 -19.77 -3.79
CA SER A 58 2.93 -21.22 -3.63
C SER A 58 2.24 -21.83 -4.84
N LYS A 59 2.44 -23.14 -5.09
CA LYS A 59 1.77 -23.90 -6.16
C LYS A 59 1.87 -23.26 -7.56
N GLY A 60 3.00 -22.62 -7.87
CA GLY A 60 3.18 -21.93 -9.16
C GLY A 60 2.39 -20.62 -9.31
N LEU A 61 1.66 -20.18 -8.29
CA LEU A 61 0.77 -19.01 -8.36
C LEU A 61 1.20 -17.91 -7.38
N CYS A 62 0.92 -16.65 -7.72
CA CYS A 62 1.10 -15.52 -6.81
C CYS A 62 -0.05 -15.42 -5.80
N CYS A 63 0.10 -14.62 -4.75
CA CYS A 63 -0.96 -14.41 -3.75
C CYS A 63 -2.30 -13.91 -4.35
N GLY A 64 -2.26 -13.15 -5.44
CA GLY A 64 -3.45 -12.67 -6.12
C GLY A 64 -4.15 -13.73 -7.00
N HIS A 65 -3.44 -14.80 -7.36
CA HIS A 65 -3.93 -15.87 -8.23
C HIS A 65 -4.02 -17.22 -7.49
N GLY A 66 -4.15 -17.22 -6.16
CA GLY A 66 -4.39 -18.45 -5.39
C GLY A 66 -3.14 -19.15 -4.83
N GLY A 67 -1.97 -18.52 -4.93
CA GLY A 67 -0.77 -18.98 -4.23
C GLY A 67 -0.73 -18.64 -2.73
N GLY A 68 -1.74 -17.91 -2.23
CA GLY A 68 -1.90 -17.59 -0.81
C GLY A 68 -2.83 -18.58 -0.09
N ALA A 69 -2.68 -18.72 1.21
CA ALA A 69 -3.65 -19.46 2.02
C ALA A 69 -4.98 -18.68 2.08
N PRO A 70 -6.13 -19.37 2.07
CA PRO A 70 -7.42 -18.72 2.31
C PRO A 70 -7.53 -18.27 3.77
N CYS A 71 -8.43 -17.32 4.03
CA CYS A 71 -8.74 -16.93 5.39
C CYS A 71 -9.43 -18.08 6.15
N LYS A 72 -8.98 -18.34 7.38
CA LYS A 72 -9.51 -19.35 8.30
C LYS A 72 -10.98 -19.16 8.68
N VAL A 73 -11.51 -17.93 8.55
CA VAL A 73 -12.92 -17.64 8.84
C VAL A 73 -13.81 -18.33 7.80
N ARG A 74 -14.68 -19.22 8.26
CA ARG A 74 -15.62 -19.97 7.41
C ARG A 74 -16.45 -19.02 6.55
N GLY A 75 -16.52 -19.31 5.24
CA GLY A 75 -17.24 -18.48 4.27
C GLY A 75 -16.48 -17.24 3.79
N CYS A 76 -15.23 -17.03 4.23
CA CYS A 76 -14.40 -15.94 3.72
C CYS A 76 -13.66 -16.34 2.45
N GLY A 77 -14.05 -15.81 1.29
CA GLY A 77 -13.33 -15.98 0.02
C GLY A 77 -12.08 -15.10 -0.15
N LYS A 78 -11.59 -14.47 0.93
CA LYS A 78 -10.38 -13.63 0.88
C LYS A 78 -9.15 -14.41 1.30
N TRP A 79 -8.00 -14.03 0.76
CA TRP A 79 -6.71 -14.58 1.12
C TRP A 79 -6.24 -14.08 2.49
N ALA A 80 -5.57 -14.97 3.23
CA ALA A 80 -4.92 -14.64 4.47
C ALA A 80 -3.71 -13.73 4.23
N GLN A 81 -3.57 -12.72 5.09
CA GLN A 81 -2.43 -11.80 5.09
C GLN A 81 -1.41 -12.19 6.17
N SER A 82 -1.89 -12.52 7.38
CA SER A 82 -1.09 -13.06 8.47
C SER A 82 -1.99 -13.85 9.42
N MET A 83 -1.41 -14.78 10.19
CA MET A 83 -2.13 -15.61 11.17
C MET A 83 -3.35 -16.32 10.56
N ASP A 84 -3.27 -16.73 9.30
CA ASP A 84 -4.38 -17.33 8.53
C ASP A 84 -5.64 -16.47 8.40
N LEU A 85 -5.56 -15.17 8.69
CA LEU A 85 -6.69 -14.24 8.64
C LEU A 85 -6.50 -13.25 7.50
N CYS A 86 -7.58 -12.89 6.82
CA CYS A 86 -7.55 -11.82 5.83
C CYS A 86 -7.53 -10.45 6.51
N PHE A 87 -7.27 -9.40 5.73
CA PHE A 87 -7.28 -8.02 6.22
C PHE A 87 -8.53 -7.69 7.07
N ARG A 88 -9.73 -8.07 6.62
CA ARG A 88 -10.97 -7.77 7.38
C ARG A 88 -11.14 -8.58 8.66
N HIS A 89 -10.52 -9.75 8.74
CA HIS A 89 -10.63 -10.64 9.89
C HIS A 89 -9.43 -10.53 10.83
N GLY A 90 -8.69 -9.42 10.78
CA GLY A 90 -7.57 -9.16 11.69
C GLY A 90 -6.21 -9.62 11.21
N GLY A 91 -6.10 -10.06 9.95
CA GLY A 91 -4.82 -10.27 9.28
C GLY A 91 -4.14 -8.96 8.90
N GLY A 92 -2.81 -9.01 8.81
CA GLY A 92 -1.94 -7.86 8.60
C GLY A 92 -1.32 -7.32 9.89
N THR A 93 -0.46 -6.31 9.75
CA THR A 93 0.24 -5.69 10.88
C THR A 93 -0.65 -4.67 11.59
N ARG A 94 -0.62 -4.67 12.93
CA ARG A 94 -1.31 -3.69 13.78
C ARG A 94 -0.47 -2.44 14.00
N CYS A 95 -1.13 -1.32 14.25
CA CYS A 95 -0.47 -0.06 14.52
C CYS A 95 0.54 -0.21 15.67
N LYS A 96 1.72 0.37 15.51
CA LYS A 96 2.76 0.37 16.55
C LYS A 96 2.42 1.19 17.80
N LEU A 97 1.30 1.93 17.78
CA LEU A 97 0.89 2.78 18.88
C LEU A 97 0.10 1.94 19.89
N GLU A 98 0.42 2.07 21.18
CA GLU A 98 -0.25 1.30 22.23
C GLU A 98 -1.75 1.60 22.26
N ASP A 99 -2.57 0.60 22.60
CA ASP A 99 -4.04 0.69 22.57
C ASP A 99 -4.67 0.94 21.17
N CYS A 100 -3.90 0.76 20.09
CA CYS A 100 -4.42 0.93 18.73
C CYS A 100 -4.48 -0.40 17.96
N ASP A 101 -5.66 -1.03 17.94
CA ASP A 101 -5.89 -2.23 17.12
C ASP A 101 -6.07 -1.93 15.62
N SER A 102 -6.01 -0.65 15.23
CA SER A 102 -6.14 -0.27 13.82
C SER A 102 -4.99 -0.82 12.99
N GLN A 103 -5.32 -1.21 11.76
CA GLN A 103 -4.35 -1.79 10.85
C GLN A 103 -3.37 -0.76 10.32
N VAL A 104 -2.12 -1.17 10.12
CA VAL A 104 -1.08 -0.34 9.53
C VAL A 104 -1.45 -0.01 8.09
N LEU A 105 -1.42 1.28 7.76
CA LEU A 105 -1.48 1.73 6.38
C LEU A 105 -0.08 1.86 5.79
N SER A 106 0.83 2.51 6.52
CA SER A 106 2.21 2.74 6.08
C SER A 106 3.13 2.95 7.27
N LYS A 107 4.42 2.60 7.11
CA LYS A 107 5.49 2.81 8.09
C LYS A 107 5.20 2.29 9.52
N GLY A 108 4.35 1.27 9.65
CA GLY A 108 4.01 0.68 10.95
C GLY A 108 2.92 1.43 11.73
N LEU A 109 2.22 2.38 11.12
CA LEU A 109 1.18 3.16 11.77
C LEU A 109 -0.14 3.10 10.96
N CYS A 110 -1.27 3.18 11.66
CA CYS A 110 -2.59 3.18 11.03
C CYS A 110 -2.88 4.49 10.29
N TYR A 111 -4.01 4.56 9.58
CA TYR A 111 -4.40 5.79 8.87
C TYR A 111 -4.45 7.03 9.79
N LEU A 112 -4.87 6.85 11.05
CA LEU A 112 -4.94 7.94 12.02
C LEU A 112 -3.56 8.39 12.48
N HIS A 113 -2.67 7.44 12.77
CA HIS A 113 -1.35 7.72 13.34
C HIS A 113 -0.24 7.94 12.29
N GLY A 114 -0.40 7.40 11.09
CA GLY A 114 0.74 7.04 10.25
C GLY A 114 1.16 7.98 9.15
N SER A 115 0.30 8.91 8.70
CA SER A 115 0.68 9.90 7.68
C SER A 115 -0.36 11.00 7.52
N SER A 116 -1.16 11.26 8.55
CA SER A 116 -2.15 12.30 8.46
C SER A 116 -1.56 13.61 8.98
N LYS A 117 -0.89 14.36 8.09
CA LYS A 117 -0.39 15.68 8.44
C LYS A 117 -1.55 16.53 8.95
N ARG A 118 -1.34 17.25 10.05
CA ARG A 118 -2.28 18.29 10.50
C ARG A 118 -2.25 19.45 9.54
N SER A 119 -3.35 20.20 9.48
CA SER A 119 -3.40 21.45 8.72
C SER A 119 -2.29 22.39 9.19
N LYS A 120 -1.65 23.11 8.25
CA LYS A 120 -0.62 24.12 8.54
C LYS A 120 -1.17 25.33 9.31
N VAL A 121 -2.49 25.52 9.31
CA VAL A 121 -3.15 26.63 10.03
C VAL A 121 -2.99 26.47 11.54
N LYS A 122 -2.38 27.46 12.19
CA LYS A 122 -2.18 27.49 13.66
C LYS A 122 -3.53 27.34 14.36
N GLY A 123 -3.61 26.45 15.34
CA GLY A 123 -4.84 26.15 16.09
C GLY A 123 -5.85 25.27 15.35
N CYS A 124 -5.55 24.79 14.13
CA CYS A 124 -6.43 23.88 13.42
C CYS A 124 -6.08 22.42 13.73
N GLU A 125 -6.93 21.74 14.49
CA GLU A 125 -6.78 20.31 14.79
C GLU A 125 -7.17 19.39 13.62
N LYS A 126 -7.81 19.97 12.59
CA LYS A 126 -8.25 19.20 11.43
C LYS A 126 -7.07 18.75 10.60
N ARG A 127 -7.21 17.53 10.09
CA ARG A 127 -6.27 16.87 9.20
C ARG A 127 -6.17 17.58 7.85
N ALA A 128 -4.96 17.70 7.34
CA ALA A 128 -4.71 18.16 5.98
C ALA A 128 -5.20 17.14 4.96
N LYS A 129 -5.98 17.60 3.98
CA LYS A 129 -6.44 16.77 2.85
C LYS A 129 -5.58 17.00 1.60
N SER A 130 -5.27 18.25 1.28
CA SER A 130 -4.41 18.63 0.15
C SER A 130 -3.64 19.91 0.48
N ASN A 131 -2.46 20.10 -0.10
CA ASN A 131 -1.60 21.27 0.12
C ASN A 131 -1.35 21.59 1.61
N ASP A 132 -1.24 20.55 2.45
CA ASP A 132 -1.07 20.68 3.90
C ASP A 132 -2.18 21.49 4.61
N LEU A 133 -3.35 21.65 3.98
CA LEU A 133 -4.51 22.36 4.52
C LEU A 133 -5.69 21.41 4.72
N CYS A 134 -6.50 21.65 5.75
CA CYS A 134 -7.76 20.90 5.92
C CYS A 134 -8.83 21.41 4.96
N TYR A 135 -9.92 20.65 4.79
CA TYR A 135 -11.01 21.02 3.88
C TYR A 135 -11.59 22.42 4.16
N LEU A 136 -11.60 22.90 5.40
CA LEU A 136 -12.06 24.27 5.72
C LEU A 136 -11.08 25.35 5.30
N HIS A 137 -9.78 25.06 5.29
CA HIS A 137 -8.73 26.01 4.98
C HIS A 137 -8.21 25.87 3.55
N GLY A 138 -9.02 25.34 2.61
CA GLY A 138 -8.64 25.20 1.20
C GLY A 138 -7.93 23.88 0.85
N GLY A 139 -7.98 22.88 1.73
CA GLY A 139 -7.58 21.50 1.48
C GLY A 139 -8.56 20.71 0.60
N SER A 140 -9.27 21.39 -0.29
CA SER A 140 -10.27 20.84 -1.20
C SER A 140 -10.21 21.61 -2.52
N LYS A 141 -10.53 20.94 -3.64
CA LYS A 141 -10.56 21.59 -4.95
C LYS A 141 -11.67 22.66 -4.97
N ARG A 142 -11.39 23.81 -5.58
CA ARG A 142 -12.36 24.88 -5.80
C ARG A 142 -13.11 24.66 -7.11
N CYS A 143 -14.35 25.12 -7.16
CA CYS A 143 -15.20 25.05 -8.34
C CYS A 143 -14.51 25.73 -9.54
N LYS A 144 -14.59 25.10 -10.71
CA LYS A 144 -13.97 25.61 -11.95
C LYS A 144 -14.72 26.82 -12.53
N ALA A 145 -15.97 27.05 -12.12
CA ALA A 145 -16.75 28.20 -12.59
C ALA A 145 -16.09 29.53 -12.19
N ASP A 146 -16.10 30.48 -13.11
CA ASP A 146 -15.51 31.80 -12.92
C ASP A 146 -16.12 32.52 -11.72
N GLY A 147 -15.26 33.13 -10.89
CA GLY A 147 -15.67 33.80 -9.64
C GLY A 147 -16.23 32.89 -8.54
N CYS A 148 -16.19 31.55 -8.67
CA CYS A 148 -16.79 30.66 -7.70
C CYS A 148 -15.82 30.15 -6.62
N GLU A 149 -15.99 30.63 -5.39
CA GLU A 149 -15.17 30.17 -4.26
C GLU A 149 -15.66 28.86 -3.63
N ARG A 150 -16.79 28.30 -4.09
CA ARG A 150 -17.36 27.07 -3.53
C ARG A 150 -16.48 25.87 -3.81
N GLN A 151 -16.57 24.88 -2.91
CA GLN A 151 -15.85 23.63 -3.05
C GLN A 151 -16.45 22.76 -4.16
N VAL A 152 -15.61 22.00 -4.86
CA VAL A 152 -16.06 21.00 -5.83
C VAL A 152 -16.87 19.91 -5.12
N ALA A 153 -18.06 19.63 -5.64
CA ALA A 153 -18.88 18.48 -5.29
C ALA A 153 -18.45 17.27 -6.15
N SER A 154 -18.72 17.32 -7.46
CA SER A 154 -18.27 16.35 -8.45
C SER A 154 -17.79 17.04 -9.73
N LYS A 155 -17.02 16.32 -10.55
CA LYS A 155 -16.55 16.75 -11.89
C LYS A 155 -15.92 18.16 -11.99
N GLY A 156 -15.39 18.70 -10.90
CA GLY A 156 -14.77 20.03 -10.87
C GLY A 156 -15.75 21.19 -10.68
N LEU A 157 -17.02 20.95 -10.38
CA LEU A 157 -18.04 21.98 -10.14
C LEU A 157 -18.63 21.82 -8.72
N CYS A 158 -19.11 22.92 -8.12
CA CYS A 158 -19.83 22.87 -6.84
C CYS A 158 -21.29 22.48 -7.07
N TYR A 159 -22.05 22.12 -6.02
CA TYR A 159 -23.47 21.75 -6.16
C TYR A 159 -24.37 22.79 -6.84
N GLY A 160 -23.97 24.08 -6.88
CA GLY A 160 -24.74 25.10 -7.62
C GLY A 160 -24.32 25.31 -9.07
N HIS A 161 -23.23 24.69 -9.52
CA HIS A 161 -22.76 24.71 -10.91
C HIS A 161 -22.70 23.31 -11.52
N GLU A 162 -22.76 22.28 -10.68
CA GLU A 162 -23.13 20.94 -11.06
C GLU A 162 -24.59 21.00 -11.47
N SER A 163 -24.84 20.79 -12.76
CA SER A 163 -26.16 20.51 -13.30
C SER A 163 -26.64 19.15 -12.78
N SER A 164 -26.89 19.07 -11.47
CA SER A 164 -27.77 18.06 -10.90
C SER A 164 -29.12 18.32 -11.56
N ALA A 165 -29.59 17.37 -12.35
CA ALA A 165 -30.92 17.42 -12.94
C ALA A 165 -31.91 17.93 -11.87
N ARG A 166 -32.46 19.13 -12.09
CA ARG A 166 -33.59 19.61 -11.29
C ARG A 166 -34.71 18.58 -11.45
N CYS A 167 -35.45 18.31 -10.37
CA CYS A 167 -36.66 17.51 -10.45
C CYS A 167 -37.54 18.10 -11.58
N LYS A 168 -37.95 17.27 -12.55
CA LYS A 168 -38.78 17.70 -13.70
C LYS A 168 -40.27 17.82 -13.35
N PHE A 169 -40.59 17.89 -12.06
CA PHE A 169 -41.96 17.95 -11.57
C PHE A 169 -42.28 19.41 -11.23
N GLU A 170 -43.41 19.93 -11.73
CA GLU A 170 -43.85 21.32 -11.56
C GLU A 170 -44.34 21.66 -10.13
N ASP A 171 -43.78 21.05 -9.08
CA ASP A 171 -43.95 21.48 -7.67
C ASP A 171 -43.01 20.70 -6.71
N CYS A 172 -41.69 20.84 -6.88
CA CYS A 172 -40.68 20.19 -6.02
C CYS A 172 -39.77 21.21 -5.33
#